data_AF-A0A5C6A6M1-F1
#
_entry.id   AF-A0A5C6A6M1-F1
#
_cell.length_a   1.000
_cell.length_b   1.000
_cell.length_c   1.000
_cell.angle_alpha   90.00
_cell.angle_beta   90.00
_cell.angle_gamma   90.00
#
_symmetry.space_group_name_H-M   'P 1'
#
loop_
_entity.id
_entity.type
_entity.pdbx_description
1 polymer ?
#
loop_
_entity_poly.entity_id
_entity_poly.type
_entity_poly.pdbx_seq_one_letter_code
_entity_poly.pdbx_strand_id
1 'polypeptide(L)'
;MLPVIASIVLLLLATATVCDLRTREIPDWISVAIGVIAVVVSLMGWWDLEILWVIVGGLLGLLVGLGLFRFAHLGGGDAKLIISLGLLVGPVGLLIVLFGMAIAGGVLSVIAMVRGQKDLAYGPAILAGFVGYLGLVSQI
;
A
#
# COMPACT_ATOMS: atom_id res chain seq x y z
N MET A 1 -14.95 10.16 10.47
CA MET A 1 -15.03 9.13 9.40
C MET A 1 -13.65 8.66 8.99
N LEU A 2 -12.68 9.57 8.86
CA LEU A 2 -11.26 9.27 8.59
C LEU A 2 -10.64 8.12 9.43
N PRO A 3 -10.78 8.07 10.79
CA PRO A 3 -10.20 6.96 11.57
C PRO A 3 -10.86 5.60 11.27
N VAL A 4 -12.15 5.59 10.90
CA VAL A 4 -12.87 4.37 10.53
C VAL A 4 -12.37 3.86 9.18
N ILE A 5 -12.22 4.74 8.19
CA ILE A 5 -11.69 4.37 6.88
C ILE A 5 -10.25 3.86 7.01
N ALA A 6 -9.40 4.57 7.76
CA ALA A 6 -8.03 4.14 8.02
C ALA A 6 -7.98 2.76 8.69
N SER A 7 -8.87 2.48 9.66
CA SER A 7 -8.97 1.17 10.31
C SER A 7 -9.40 0.07 9.35
N ILE A 8 -10.36 0.34 8.45
CA ILE A 8 -10.79 -0.62 7.42
C ILE A 8 -9.63 -0.95 6.48
N VAL A 9 -8.91 0.08 6.01
CA VAL A 9 -7.75 -0.12 5.12
C VAL A 9 -6.62 -0.86 5.83
N LEU A 10 -6.36 -0.57 7.11
CA LEU A 10 -5.41 -1.34 7.92
C LEU A 10 -5.78 -2.82 8.01
N LEU A 11 -7.07 -3.13 8.23
CA LEU A 11 -7.55 -4.52 8.24
C LEU A 11 -7.38 -5.20 6.89
N LEU A 12 -7.66 -4.50 5.78
CA LEU A 12 -7.44 -5.00 4.42
C LEU A 12 -5.95 -5.25 4.11
N LEU A 13 -5.06 -4.37 4.54
CA LEU A 13 -3.62 -4.57 4.38
C LEU A 13 -3.09 -5.67 5.30
N ALA A 14 -3.65 -5.81 6.50
CA ALA A 14 -3.32 -6.92 7.39
C ALA A 14 -3.77 -8.27 6.82
N THR A 15 -4.97 -8.34 6.22
CA THR A 15 -5.41 -9.57 5.53
C THR A 15 -4.54 -9.86 4.30
N ALA A 16 -4.20 -8.84 3.50
CA ALA A 16 -3.24 -9.00 2.40
C ALA A 16 -1.88 -9.53 2.89
N THR A 17 -1.40 -9.01 4.02
CA THR A 17 -0.14 -9.45 4.65
C THR A 17 -0.22 -10.92 5.09
N VAL A 18 -1.33 -11.33 5.70
CA VAL A 18 -1.53 -12.73 6.12
C VAL A 18 -1.60 -13.67 4.90
N CYS A 19 -2.30 -13.26 3.84
CA CYS A 19 -2.34 -14.01 2.58
C CYS A 19 -0.95 -14.10 1.95
N ASP A 20 -0.24 -12.99 1.82
CA ASP A 20 1.12 -12.96 1.26
C ASP A 20 2.08 -13.87 2.03
N LEU A 21 2.05 -13.85 3.37
CA LEU A 21 2.88 -14.73 4.19
C LEU A 21 2.53 -16.22 4.07
N ARG A 22 1.26 -16.57 3.83
CA ARG A 22 0.80 -17.97 3.78
C ARG A 22 0.87 -18.57 2.39
N THR A 23 0.36 -17.84 1.40
CA THR A 23 0.15 -18.32 0.03
C THR A 23 1.02 -17.63 -0.99
N ARG A 24 1.82 -16.61 -0.59
CA ARG A 24 2.64 -15.79 -1.51
C ARG A 24 1.82 -15.13 -2.62
N GLU A 25 0.55 -14.89 -2.32
CA GLU A 25 -0.41 -14.33 -3.25
C GLU A 25 -1.31 -13.36 -2.50
N ILE A 26 -1.45 -12.16 -3.05
CA ILE A 26 -2.34 -11.12 -2.53
C ILE A 26 -3.63 -11.17 -3.35
N PRO A 27 -4.80 -11.45 -2.73
CA PRO A 27 -6.06 -11.50 -3.45
C PRO A 27 -6.41 -10.18 -4.13
N ASP A 28 -6.75 -10.23 -5.42
CA ASP A 28 -7.05 -9.05 -6.24
C ASP A 28 -8.19 -8.19 -5.68
N TRP A 29 -9.16 -8.81 -5.03
CA TRP A 29 -10.31 -8.12 -4.43
C TRP A 29 -9.88 -7.11 -3.35
N ILE A 30 -8.74 -7.32 -2.67
CA ILE A 30 -8.24 -6.38 -1.65
C ILE A 30 -7.81 -5.07 -2.31
N SER A 31 -7.04 -5.17 -3.40
CA SER A 31 -6.60 -3.99 -4.16
C SER A 31 -7.78 -3.23 -4.75
N VAL A 32 -8.76 -3.97 -5.28
CA VAL A 32 -10.02 -3.39 -5.79
C VAL A 32 -10.81 -2.71 -4.67
N ALA A 33 -10.95 -3.34 -3.50
CA ALA A 33 -11.66 -2.76 -2.36
C ALA A 33 -11.03 -1.44 -1.90
N ILE A 34 -9.70 -1.39 -1.76
CA ILE A 34 -8.99 -0.15 -1.38
C ILE A 34 -9.21 0.94 -2.43
N GLY A 35 -9.14 0.61 -3.72
CA GLY A 35 -9.39 1.57 -4.80
C GLY A 35 -10.83 2.11 -4.81
N VAL A 36 -11.82 1.24 -4.58
CA VAL A 36 -13.23 1.66 -4.46
C VAL A 36 -13.42 2.57 -3.25
N ILE A 37 -12.84 2.21 -2.10
CA ILE A 37 -12.87 3.05 -0.89
C ILE A 37 -12.32 4.44 -1.21
N ALA A 38 -11.16 4.54 -1.87
CA ALA A 38 -10.54 5.82 -2.23
C ALA A 38 -11.49 6.73 -3.05
N VAL A 39 -12.11 6.16 -4.09
CA VAL A 39 -13.04 6.90 -4.95
C VAL A 39 -14.30 7.31 -4.19
N VAL A 40 -14.92 6.40 -3.44
CA VAL A 40 -16.15 6.69 -2.69
C VAL A 40 -15.90 7.76 -1.63
N VAL A 41 -14.79 7.66 -0.90
CA VAL A 41 -14.41 8.62 0.14
C VAL A 41 -14.19 10.02 -0.43
N SER A 42 -13.55 10.11 -1.60
CA SER A 42 -13.34 11.38 -2.29
C SER A 42 -14.66 11.99 -2.77
N LEU A 43 -15.55 11.19 -3.39
CA LEU A 43 -16.85 11.67 -3.87
C LEU A 43 -17.79 12.11 -2.76
N MET A 44 -17.71 11.46 -1.59
CA MET A 44 -18.52 11.80 -0.43
C MET A 44 -17.91 12.92 0.44
N GLY A 45 -16.69 13.37 0.13
CA GLY A 45 -15.98 14.38 0.93
C GLY A 45 -15.68 13.93 2.37
N TRP A 46 -15.54 12.62 2.61
CA TRP A 46 -15.31 12.06 3.96
C TRP A 46 -13.86 12.11 4.43
N TRP A 47 -12.97 12.49 3.52
CA TRP A 47 -11.55 12.72 3.68
C TRP A 47 -11.24 13.91 2.77
N ASP A 48 -10.41 14.86 3.20
CA ASP A 48 -9.98 16.02 2.39
C ASP A 48 -9.08 15.60 1.21
N LEU A 49 -9.60 14.71 0.38
CA LEU A 49 -8.95 14.06 -0.73
C LEU A 49 -9.75 14.39 -1.99
N GLU A 50 -9.32 15.43 -2.69
CA GLU A 50 -9.96 15.82 -3.95
C GLU A 50 -9.81 14.72 -5.00
N ILE A 51 -10.80 14.62 -5.89
CA ILE A 51 -10.80 13.61 -6.95
C ILE A 51 -9.57 13.73 -7.87
N LEU A 52 -9.05 14.94 -8.05
CA LEU A 52 -7.80 15.18 -8.77
C LEU A 52 -6.62 14.46 -8.11
N TRP A 53 -6.51 14.53 -6.78
CA TRP A 53 -5.45 13.86 -6.02
C TRP A 53 -5.59 12.35 -6.05
N VAL A 54 -6.82 11.83 -6.05
CA VAL A 54 -7.08 10.40 -6.28
C VAL A 54 -6.51 9.97 -7.63
N ILE A 55 -6.88 10.67 -8.71
CA ILE A 55 -6.44 10.32 -10.07
C ILE A 55 -4.91 10.43 -10.21
N VAL A 56 -4.32 11.54 -9.74
CA VAL A 56 -2.87 11.76 -9.82
C VAL A 56 -2.10 10.75 -8.97
N GLY A 57 -2.60 10.46 -7.76
CA GLY A 57 -2.00 9.46 -6.87
C GLY A 57 -2.11 8.05 -7.45
N GLY A 58 -3.24 7.69 -8.04
CA GLY A 58 -3.42 6.42 -8.74
C GLY A 58 -2.53 6.27 -9.97
N LEU A 59 -2.36 7.34 -10.76
CA LEU A 59 -1.45 7.35 -11.90
C LEU A 59 0.01 7.21 -11.46
N LEU A 60 0.42 7.92 -10.40
CA LEU A 60 1.74 7.75 -9.81
C LEU A 60 1.94 6.31 -9.30
N GLY A 61 0.94 5.76 -8.60
CA GLY A 61 0.94 4.38 -8.13
C GLY A 61 1.05 3.37 -9.28
N LEU A 62 0.39 3.63 -10.41
CA LEU A 62 0.52 2.82 -11.62
C LEU A 62 1.92 2.88 -12.21
N LEU A 63 2.48 4.08 -12.37
CA LEU A 63 3.83 4.25 -12.92
C LEU A 63 4.88 3.57 -12.03
N VAL A 64 4.81 3.80 -10.72
CA VAL A 64 5.75 3.21 -9.76
C VAL A 64 5.53 1.70 -9.64
N GLY A 65 4.30 1.24 -9.45
CA GLY A 65 3.96 -0.17 -9.31
C GLY A 65 4.37 -0.98 -10.54
N LEU A 66 4.07 -0.47 -11.74
CA LEU A 66 4.49 -1.11 -13.00
C LEU A 66 6.01 -1.10 -13.17
N GLY A 67 6.68 0.00 -12.80
CA GLY A 67 8.14 0.10 -12.83
C GLY A 67 8.79 -0.93 -11.90
N LEU A 68 8.33 -1.04 -10.66
CA LEU A 68 8.84 -2.01 -9.70
C LEU A 68 8.54 -3.46 -10.12
N PHE A 69 7.35 -3.72 -10.65
CA PHE A 69 7.02 -5.02 -11.22
C PHE A 69 7.96 -5.41 -12.37
N ARG A 70 8.20 -4.48 -13.31
CA ARG A 70 8.96 -4.76 -14.54
C ARG A 70 10.47 -4.82 -14.34
N PHE A 71 11.03 -3.95 -13.50
CA PHE A 71 12.47 -3.77 -13.33
C PHE A 71 13.01 -4.37 -12.03
N ALA A 72 12.23 -4.32 -10.95
CA ALA A 72 12.64 -4.82 -9.63
C ALA A 72 12.07 -6.21 -9.29
N HIS A 73 11.32 -6.84 -10.20
CA HIS A 73 10.68 -8.15 -10.01
C HIS A 73 9.76 -8.19 -8.78
N LEU A 74 9.15 -7.05 -8.43
CA LEU A 74 8.15 -7.00 -7.38
C LEU A 74 6.92 -7.83 -7.79
N GLY A 75 6.22 -8.45 -6.84
CA GLY A 75 5.03 -9.24 -7.12
C GLY A 75 3.92 -8.42 -7.79
N GLY A 76 3.16 -9.04 -8.69
CA GLY A 76 2.03 -8.37 -9.35
C GLY A 76 0.95 -7.92 -8.36
N GLY A 77 0.77 -8.67 -7.27
CA GLY A 77 -0.14 -8.31 -6.17
C GLY A 77 0.32 -7.04 -5.44
N ASP A 78 1.61 -6.93 -5.12
CA ASP A 78 2.20 -5.75 -4.48
C ASP A 78 2.04 -4.50 -5.37
N ALA A 79 2.27 -4.64 -6.68
CA ALA A 79 2.09 -3.56 -7.64
C ALA A 79 0.62 -3.06 -7.66
N LYS A 80 -0.36 -3.97 -7.61
CA LYS A 80 -1.78 -3.61 -7.52
C LYS A 80 -2.12 -2.88 -6.22
N LEU A 81 -1.52 -3.26 -5.09
CA LEU A 81 -1.67 -2.54 -3.82
C LEU A 81 -1.05 -1.14 -3.87
N ILE A 82 0.11 -0.97 -4.50
CA ILE A 82 0.73 0.35 -4.68
C ILE A 82 -0.18 1.29 -5.47
N ILE A 83 -0.85 0.78 -6.50
CA ILE A 83 -1.83 1.54 -7.29
C ILE A 83 -3.01 1.98 -6.42
N SER A 84 -3.62 1.04 -5.70
CA SER A 84 -4.80 1.32 -4.89
C SER A 84 -4.50 2.23 -3.70
N LEU A 85 -3.31 2.09 -3.08
CA LEU A 85 -2.83 3.03 -2.07
C LEU A 85 -2.57 4.41 -2.67
N GLY A 86 -2.02 4.49 -3.89
CA GLY A 86 -1.88 5.76 -4.60
C GLY A 86 -3.20 6.51 -4.75
N LEU A 87 -4.27 5.80 -5.11
CA LEU A 87 -5.62 6.38 -5.16
C LEU A 87 -6.07 6.91 -3.79
N LEU A 88 -5.77 6.18 -2.71
CA LEU A 88 -6.27 6.46 -1.37
C LEU A 88 -5.53 7.61 -0.66
N VAL A 89 -4.20 7.63 -0.74
CA VAL A 89 -3.37 8.59 0.01
C VAL A 89 -2.87 9.76 -0.84
N GLY A 90 -3.20 9.76 -2.13
CA GLY A 90 -2.70 10.74 -3.09
C GLY A 90 -1.20 10.58 -3.37
N PRO A 91 -0.63 11.44 -4.23
CA PRO A 91 0.76 11.28 -4.69
C PRO A 91 1.78 11.55 -3.58
N VAL A 92 1.56 12.56 -2.73
CA VAL A 92 2.47 12.88 -1.62
C VAL A 92 2.41 11.78 -0.55
N GLY A 93 1.20 11.35 -0.18
CA GLY A 93 1.02 10.25 0.76
C GLY A 93 1.64 8.95 0.23
N LEU A 94 1.51 8.68 -1.07
CA LEU A 94 2.09 7.49 -1.68
C LEU A 94 3.61 7.48 -1.55
N LEU A 95 4.29 8.63 -1.75
CA LEU A 95 5.74 8.72 -1.57
C LEU A 95 6.15 8.41 -0.12
N ILE A 96 5.38 8.87 0.87
CA ILE A 96 5.62 8.55 2.29
C ILE A 96 5.45 7.05 2.54
N VAL A 97 4.37 6.45 2.01
CA VAL A 97 4.11 5.01 2.13
C VAL A 97 5.23 4.20 1.48
N LEU A 98 5.65 4.56 0.27
CA LEU A 98 6.73 3.88 -0.47
C LEU A 98 8.08 4.02 0.24
N PHE A 99 8.36 5.17 0.84
CA PHE A 99 9.58 5.37 1.61
C PHE A 99 9.58 4.50 2.88
N GLY A 100 8.48 4.47 3.62
CA GLY A 100 8.32 3.58 4.78
C GLY A 100 8.38 2.10 4.38
N MET A 101 7.78 1.73 3.26
CA MET A 101 7.86 0.40 2.66
C MET A 101 9.31 0.03 2.30
N ALA A 102 10.08 0.94 1.72
CA ALA A 102 11.47 0.69 1.36
C ALA A 102 12.34 0.43 2.59
N ILE A 103 12.15 1.19 3.67
CA ILE A 103 12.84 0.97 4.96
C ILE A 103 12.45 -0.38 5.55
N ALA A 104 11.14 -0.65 5.66
CA ALA A 104 10.63 -1.90 6.21
C ALA A 104 11.09 -3.12 5.38
N GLY A 105 11.03 -3.02 4.05
CA GLY A 105 11.51 -4.04 3.12
C GLY A 105 13.01 -4.28 3.23
N GLY A 106 13.81 -3.23 3.43
CA GLY A 106 15.24 -3.35 3.72
C GLY A 106 15.54 -4.08 5.03
N VAL A 107 14.76 -3.82 6.09
CA VAL A 107 14.89 -4.57 7.35
C VAL A 107 14.49 -6.04 7.16
N LEU A 108 13.37 -6.30 6.47
CA LEU A 108 12.92 -7.66 6.19
C LEU A 108 13.93 -8.43 5.35
N SER A 109 14.58 -7.79 4.37
CA SER A 109 15.57 -8.45 3.52
C SER A 109 16.82 -8.86 4.30
N VAL A 110 17.30 -8.02 5.23
CA VAL A 110 18.38 -8.39 6.15
C VAL A 110 17.98 -9.58 7.02
N ILE A 111 16.77 -9.59 7.57
CA ILE A 111 16.27 -10.71 8.39
C ILE A 111 16.17 -12.00 7.56
N ALA A 112 15.65 -11.93 6.34
CA ALA A 112 15.56 -13.08 5.44
C ALA A 112 16.93 -13.62 5.05
N MET A 113 17.91 -12.74 4.79
CA MET A 113 19.28 -13.13 4.50
C MET A 113 19.92 -13.88 5.67
N VAL A 114 19.75 -13.39 6.91
CA VAL A 114 20.23 -14.07 8.12
C VAL A 114 19.55 -15.43 8.32
N ARG A 115 18.29 -15.57 7.90
CA ARG A 115 17.52 -16.82 7.98
C ARG A 115 17.69 -17.75 6.77
N GLY A 116 18.50 -17.37 5.78
CA GLY A 116 18.70 -18.15 4.55
C GLY A 116 17.45 -18.25 3.65
N GLN A 117 16.50 -17.33 3.78
CA GLN A 117 15.27 -17.30 2.97
C GLN A 117 15.53 -16.58 1.64
N LYS A 118 15.10 -17.18 0.53
CA LYS A 118 15.26 -16.62 -0.82
C LYS A 118 14.10 -15.69 -1.21
N ASP A 119 12.90 -15.92 -0.67
CA ASP A 119 11.68 -15.21 -1.06
C ASP A 119 11.10 -14.39 0.10
N LEU A 120 10.90 -13.10 -0.17
CA LEU A 120 10.36 -12.11 0.76
C LEU A 120 8.91 -11.79 0.41
N ALA A 121 8.05 -11.84 1.41
CA ALA A 121 6.69 -11.34 1.33
C ALA A 121 6.75 -9.84 1.59
N TYR A 122 6.32 -9.03 0.63
CA TYR A 122 6.39 -7.57 0.70
C TYR A 122 5.13 -6.95 1.32
N GLY A 123 4.04 -7.72 1.49
CA GLY A 123 2.83 -7.30 2.20
C GLY A 123 3.09 -6.66 3.57
N PRO A 124 3.92 -7.26 4.46
CA PRO A 124 4.29 -6.64 5.74
C PRO A 124 5.00 -5.28 5.59
N ALA A 125 5.82 -5.11 4.56
CA ALA A 125 6.51 -3.84 4.31
C ALA A 125 5.53 -2.75 3.84
N ILE A 126 4.59 -3.10 2.97
CA ILE A 126 3.53 -2.19 2.50
C ILE A 126 2.65 -1.76 3.67
N LEU A 127 2.23 -2.71 4.52
CA LEU A 127 1.48 -2.42 5.74
C LEU A 127 2.24 -1.47 6.67
N ALA A 128 3.53 -1.74 6.91
CA ALA A 128 4.37 -0.87 7.73
C ALA A 128 4.51 0.54 7.15
N GLY A 129 4.65 0.67 5.82
CA GLY A 129 4.67 1.95 5.14
C GLY A 129 3.38 2.74 5.34
N PHE A 130 2.22 2.06 5.25
CA PHE A 130 0.92 2.70 5.50
C PHE A 130 0.73 3.13 6.96
N VAL A 131 1.16 2.30 7.92
CA VAL A 131 1.16 2.67 9.35
C VAL A 131 2.05 3.89 9.60
N GLY A 132 3.23 3.96 8.97
CA GLY A 132 4.12 5.11 9.04
C GLY A 132 3.48 6.38 8.47
N TYR A 133 2.78 6.28 7.34
CA TYR A 133 1.99 7.37 6.77
C TYR A 133 0.93 7.88 7.75
N LEU A 134 0.17 6.98 8.40
CA LEU A 134 -0.81 7.39 9.41
C LEU A 134 -0.13 8.10 10.59
N GLY A 135 1.00 7.59 11.10
CA GLY A 135 1.73 8.25 12.19
C GLY A 135 2.24 9.66 11.85
N LEU A 136 2.60 9.90 10.59
CA LEU A 136 3.15 11.18 10.12
C LEU A 136 2.08 12.19 9.72
N VAL A 137 1.01 11.73 9.07
CA VAL A 137 -0.01 12.60 8.47
C VAL A 137 -1.28 12.66 9.30
N SER A 138 -1.70 11.56 9.94
CA SER A 138 -2.91 11.51 10.76
C SER A 138 -2.59 11.71 12.24
N GLN A 139 -1.91 12.80 12.61
CA GLN A 139 -1.82 13.24 14.01
C GLN A 139 -3.24 13.65 14.49
N ILE A 140 -4.04 12.62 14.81
CA ILE A 140 -5.37 12.59 15.46
C ILE A 140 -6.52 13.19 14.64
#